data_AF-A0A7I0JR00-F1
#
_entry.id   AF-A0A7I0JR00-F1
#
_cell.length_a   1.000
_cell.length_b   1.000
_cell.length_c   1.000
_cell.angle_alpha   90.00
_cell.angle_beta   90.00
_cell.angle_gamma   90.00
#
_symmetry.space_group_name_H-M   'P 1'
#
loop_
_entity.id
_entity.type
_entity.pdbx_description
1 polymer ?
#
loop_
_entity_poly.entity_id
_entity_poly.type
_entity_poly.pdbx_seq_one_letter_code
_entity_poly.pdbx_strand_id
1 'polypeptide(L)'
;LGGQARVEGVGGTWKDLTDNVNSMAENLTGQVRNIAEVTTAVALGDLSKKITVDVKGEILELKNTINTMVDQLNSFASEVTRVAREVGSEGKLGGQAQVRGVAGTWKDLTDNVNSMAENLTGQVRNIAEVTTAVASGDLSKKITVAVQ
;
A
#
# COMPACT_ATOMS: atom_id res chain seq x y z
N LEU A 1 -0.27 -28.97 -3.38
CA LEU A 1 -1.51 -28.39 -3.96
C LEU A 1 -1.60 -28.85 -5.40
N GLY A 2 -2.78 -29.30 -5.84
CA GLY A 2 -3.01 -29.92 -7.15
C GLY A 2 -3.28 -31.42 -7.03
N GLY A 3 -4.47 -31.79 -6.57
CA GLY A 3 -4.94 -33.17 -6.62
C GLY A 3 -5.59 -33.44 -7.98
N GLN A 4 -5.28 -34.58 -8.59
CA GLN A 4 -5.96 -35.05 -9.78
C GLN A 4 -6.81 -36.27 -9.43
N ALA A 5 -8.06 -36.29 -9.90
CA ALA A 5 -8.88 -37.48 -9.87
C ALA A 5 -8.35 -38.48 -10.89
N ARG A 6 -8.00 -39.68 -10.41
CA ARG A 6 -7.71 -40.84 -11.26
C ARG A 6 -8.75 -41.91 -10.95
N VAL A 7 -9.56 -42.24 -11.95
CA VAL A 7 -10.55 -43.30 -11.86
C VAL A 7 -10.15 -44.37 -12.88
N GLU A 8 -9.93 -45.60 -12.42
CA GLU A 8 -9.56 -46.71 -13.29
C GLU A 8 -10.81 -47.28 -13.98
N GLY A 9 -10.67 -47.67 -15.25
CA GLY A 9 -11.74 -48.36 -15.99
C GLY A 9 -12.90 -47.48 -16.50
N VAL A 10 -12.83 -46.15 -16.35
CA VAL A 10 -13.87 -45.23 -16.88
C VAL A 10 -13.65 -44.88 -18.35
N GLY A 11 -14.72 -45.01 -19.13
CA GLY A 11 -14.83 -44.55 -20.52
C GLY A 11 -16.14 -43.79 -20.75
N GLY A 12 -16.28 -43.15 -21.91
CA GLY A 12 -17.44 -42.31 -22.23
C GLY A 12 -17.59 -41.12 -21.28
N THR A 13 -18.83 -40.73 -20.96
CA THR A 13 -19.15 -39.53 -20.17
C THR A 13 -18.41 -39.43 -18.83
N TRP A 14 -18.08 -40.56 -18.18
CA TRP A 14 -17.35 -40.56 -16.92
C TRP A 14 -15.88 -40.15 -17.06
N LYS A 15 -15.27 -40.49 -18.21
CA LYS A 15 -13.92 -40.02 -18.55
C LYS A 15 -13.96 -38.51 -18.82
N ASP A 16 -14.91 -38.05 -19.63
CA ASP A 16 -15.06 -36.63 -19.97
C ASP A 16 -15.30 -35.77 -18.72
N LEU A 17 -16.10 -36.26 -17.77
CA LEU A 17 -16.33 -35.59 -16.49
C LEU A 17 -15.06 -35.54 -15.63
N THR A 18 -14.31 -36.64 -15.56
CA THR A 18 -13.03 -36.71 -14.82
C THR A 18 -12.02 -35.73 -15.39
N ASP A 19 -11.90 -35.67 -16.72
CA ASP A 19 -10.98 -34.76 -17.41
C ASP A 19 -11.38 -33.29 -17.18
N ASN A 20 -12.68 -32.97 -17.25
CA ASN A 20 -13.19 -31.63 -16.93
C ASN A 20 -12.92 -31.21 -15.48
N VAL A 21 -13.13 -32.11 -14.52
CA VAL A 21 -12.84 -31.85 -13.09
C VAL A 21 -11.35 -31.60 -12.89
N ASN A 22 -10.49 -32.40 -13.53
CA ASN A 22 -9.04 -32.21 -13.47
C ASN A 22 -8.62 -30.87 -14.07
N SER A 23 -9.18 -30.45 -15.20
CA SER A 23 -8.91 -29.13 -15.79
C SER A 23 -9.37 -27.99 -14.89
N MET A 24 -10.54 -28.10 -14.24
CA MET A 24 -10.98 -27.11 -13.24
C MET A 24 -10.02 -27.03 -12.05
N ALA A 25 -9.60 -28.18 -11.52
CA ALA A 25 -8.67 -28.25 -10.39
C ALA A 25 -7.30 -27.67 -10.73
N GLU A 26 -6.79 -27.92 -11.94
CA GLU A 26 -5.54 -27.35 -12.43
C GLU A 26 -5.63 -25.83 -12.57
N ASN A 27 -6.71 -25.32 -13.19
CA ASN A 27 -6.94 -23.88 -13.32
C ASN A 27 -7.04 -23.18 -11.96
N LEU A 28 -7.84 -23.71 -11.02
CA LEU A 28 -7.96 -23.18 -9.67
C LEU A 28 -6.63 -23.22 -8.91
N THR A 29 -5.86 -24.31 -9.05
CA THR A 29 -4.53 -24.43 -8.43
C THR A 29 -3.58 -23.35 -8.97
N GLY A 30 -3.60 -23.09 -10.27
CA GLY A 30 -2.80 -22.03 -10.89
C GLY A 30 -3.20 -20.64 -10.41
N GLN A 31 -4.51 -20.36 -10.36
CA GLN A 31 -5.04 -19.08 -9.88
C GLN A 31 -4.64 -18.81 -8.42
N VAL A 32 -4.84 -19.78 -7.53
CA VAL A 32 -4.48 -19.65 -6.11
C VAL A 32 -2.98 -19.51 -5.92
N ARG A 33 -2.15 -20.22 -6.71
CA ARG A 33 -0.69 -20.07 -6.65
C ARG A 33 -0.24 -18.66 -7.03
N ASN A 34 -0.82 -18.07 -8.08
CA ASN A 34 -0.49 -16.70 -8.47
C ASN A 34 -0.91 -15.68 -7.39
N ILE A 35 -2.06 -15.88 -6.76
CA ILE A 35 -2.49 -15.07 -5.62
C ILE A 35 -1.48 -15.18 -4.48
N ALA A 36 -1.08 -16.40 -4.12
CA ALA A 36 -0.11 -16.64 -3.05
C ALA A 36 1.24 -15.98 -3.31
N GLU A 37 1.72 -16.02 -4.56
CA GLU A 37 2.96 -15.34 -4.97
C GLU A 37 2.86 -13.82 -4.75
N VAL A 38 1.76 -13.19 -5.19
CA VAL A 38 1.56 -11.75 -5.05
C VAL A 38 1.41 -11.35 -3.58
N THR A 39 0.63 -12.08 -2.79
CA THR A 39 0.49 -11.79 -1.36
C THR A 39 1.79 -11.99 -0.59
N THR A 40 2.62 -12.96 -1.01
CA THR A 40 3.96 -13.18 -0.44
C THR A 40 4.88 -12.00 -0.79
N ALA A 41 4.88 -11.55 -2.05
CA ALA A 41 5.66 -10.40 -2.49
C ALA A 41 5.29 -9.14 -1.70
N VAL A 42 4.00 -8.89 -1.52
CA VAL A 42 3.47 -7.77 -0.72
C VAL A 42 3.92 -7.86 0.74
N ALA A 43 3.87 -9.06 1.34
CA ALA A 43 4.35 -9.27 2.69
C ALA A 43 5.87 -9.02 2.84
N LEU A 44 6.64 -9.19 1.76
CA LEU A 44 8.07 -8.87 1.69
C LEU A 44 8.34 -7.41 1.28
N GLY A 45 7.29 -6.60 1.10
CA GLY A 45 7.41 -5.18 0.71
C GLY A 45 7.53 -4.93 -0.79
N ASP A 46 7.44 -5.95 -1.65
CA ASP A 46 7.40 -5.77 -3.11
C ASP A 46 5.96 -5.47 -3.57
N LEU A 47 5.66 -4.18 -3.66
CA LEU A 47 4.37 -3.65 -4.11
C LEU A 47 4.29 -3.47 -5.64
N SER A 48 5.29 -3.95 -6.39
CA SER A 48 5.28 -3.91 -7.87
C SER A 48 4.51 -5.09 -8.48
N LYS A 49 4.24 -6.14 -7.70
CA LYS A 49 3.54 -7.34 -8.15
C LYS A 49 2.03 -7.16 -8.12
N LYS A 50 1.38 -7.73 -9.13
CA LYS A 50 -0.07 -7.78 -9.28
C LYS A 50 -0.51 -9.15 -9.72
N ILE A 51 -1.72 -9.54 -9.34
CA ILE A 51 -2.38 -10.73 -9.87
C ILE A 51 -2.81 -10.38 -11.30
N THR A 52 -2.25 -11.09 -12.28
CA THR A 52 -2.50 -10.83 -13.71
C THR A 52 -3.26 -11.95 -14.39
N VAL A 53 -3.26 -13.15 -13.82
CA VAL A 53 -3.95 -14.33 -14.36
C VAL A 53 -5.44 -14.04 -14.61
N ASP A 54 -5.97 -14.60 -15.70
CA ASP A 54 -7.39 -14.48 -16.04
C ASP A 54 -8.24 -15.34 -15.09
N VAL A 55 -9.26 -14.71 -14.52
CA VAL A 55 -10.08 -15.26 -13.45
C VAL A 55 -11.50 -14.74 -13.61
N LYS A 56 -12.47 -15.51 -13.14
CA LYS A 56 -13.89 -15.19 -13.22
C LYS A 56 -14.54 -15.48 -11.86
N GLY A 57 -15.77 -14.98 -11.67
CA GLY A 57 -16.54 -15.19 -10.46
C GLY A 57 -15.83 -14.66 -9.21
N GLU A 58 -15.87 -15.45 -8.15
CA GLU A 58 -15.35 -15.12 -6.82
C GLU A 58 -13.83 -14.91 -6.84
N ILE A 59 -13.10 -15.62 -7.71
CA ILE A 59 -11.65 -15.43 -7.84
C ILE A 59 -11.32 -14.09 -8.50
N LEU A 60 -12.18 -13.59 -9.40
CA LEU A 60 -12.04 -12.24 -9.95
C LEU A 60 -12.26 -11.16 -8.89
N GLU A 61 -13.26 -11.34 -8.04
CA GLU A 61 -13.50 -10.44 -6.91
C GLU A 61 -12.28 -10.43 -5.96
N LEU A 62 -11.76 -11.60 -5.60
CA LEU A 62 -10.55 -11.73 -4.79
C LEU A 62 -9.33 -11.06 -5.43
N LYS A 63 -9.10 -11.30 -6.73
CA LYS A 63 -8.04 -10.63 -7.51
C LYS A 63 -8.17 -9.12 -7.43
N ASN A 64 -9.37 -8.59 -7.64
CA ASN A 64 -9.63 -7.16 -7.64
C ASN A 64 -9.38 -6.57 -6.26
N THR A 65 -9.91 -7.18 -5.20
CA THR A 65 -9.71 -6.72 -3.82
C THR A 65 -8.22 -6.70 -3.44
N ILE A 66 -7.48 -7.77 -3.74
CA ILE A 66 -6.04 -7.81 -3.46
C ILE A 66 -5.29 -6.78 -4.30
N ASN A 67 -5.57 -6.67 -5.60
CA ASN A 67 -4.90 -5.68 -6.45
C ASN A 67 -5.18 -4.25 -5.96
N THR A 68 -6.42 -3.92 -5.58
CA THR A 68 -6.75 -2.61 -4.98
C THR A 68 -6.00 -2.37 -3.68
N MET A 69 -5.89 -3.37 -2.80
CA MET A 69 -5.09 -3.27 -1.58
C MET A 69 -3.62 -2.96 -1.92
N VAL A 70 -3.04 -3.61 -2.92
CA VAL A 70 -1.67 -3.33 -3.38
C VAL A 70 -1.52 -1.92 -3.94
N ASP A 71 -2.49 -1.41 -4.69
CA ASP A 71 -2.47 -0.03 -5.20
C ASP A 71 -2.49 1.00 -4.07
N GLN A 72 -3.35 0.78 -3.08
CA GLN A 72 -3.45 1.66 -1.91
C GLN A 72 -2.15 1.66 -1.09
N LEU A 73 -1.59 0.47 -0.83
CA LEU A 73 -0.29 0.31 -0.17
C LEU A 73 0.83 1.05 -0.92
N ASN A 74 0.87 0.90 -2.24
CA ASN A 74 1.91 1.50 -3.08
C ASN A 74 1.79 3.04 -3.07
N SER A 75 0.58 3.56 -3.27
CA SER A 75 0.32 5.00 -3.21
C SER A 75 0.67 5.61 -1.86
N PHE A 76 0.32 4.92 -0.77
CA PHE A 76 0.65 5.37 0.59
C PHE A 76 2.17 5.38 0.81
N ALA A 77 2.87 4.29 0.48
CA ALA A 77 4.32 4.20 0.65
C ALA A 77 5.08 5.28 -0.14
N SER A 78 4.62 5.57 -1.36
CA SER A 78 5.18 6.63 -2.20
C SER A 78 5.00 8.01 -1.57
N GLU A 79 3.78 8.33 -1.12
CA GLU A 79 3.46 9.64 -0.52
C GLU A 79 4.20 9.87 0.79
N VAL A 80 4.26 8.87 1.68
CA VAL A 80 5.00 8.99 2.94
C VAL A 80 6.49 9.19 2.68
N THR A 81 7.07 8.45 1.75
CA THR A 81 8.49 8.61 1.39
C THR A 81 8.76 10.01 0.83
N ARG A 82 7.86 10.52 -0.01
CA ARG A 82 7.95 11.86 -0.60
C ARG A 82 7.90 12.94 0.48
N VAL A 83 6.91 12.91 1.37
CA VAL A 83 6.75 13.91 2.44
C VAL A 83 7.91 13.87 3.43
N ALA A 84 8.36 12.68 3.83
CA ALA A 84 9.51 12.53 4.72
C ALA A 84 10.78 13.15 4.10
N ARG A 85 10.98 12.96 2.79
CA ARG A 85 12.10 13.57 2.07
C ARG A 85 11.95 15.09 1.96
N GLU A 86 10.81 15.57 1.50
CA GLU A 86 10.58 17.01 1.29
C GLU A 86 10.68 17.80 2.60
N VAL A 87 9.91 17.42 3.62
CA VAL A 87 9.82 18.17 4.88
C VAL A 87 11.02 17.85 5.79
N GLY A 88 11.41 16.58 5.87
CA GLY A 88 12.44 16.13 6.82
C GLY A 88 13.88 16.31 6.33
N SER A 89 14.14 16.10 5.03
CA SER A 89 15.52 16.13 4.48
C SER A 89 15.81 17.37 3.65
N GLU A 90 14.89 17.77 2.78
CA GLU A 90 15.07 18.91 1.86
C GLU A 90 14.66 20.25 2.49
N GLY A 91 13.99 20.23 3.65
CA GLY A 91 13.50 21.43 4.33
C GLY A 91 12.40 22.17 3.55
N LYS A 92 11.74 21.51 2.60
CA LYS A 92 10.57 22.02 1.88
C LYS A 92 9.36 21.95 2.80
N LEU A 93 9.15 23.02 3.55
CA LEU A 93 8.10 23.11 4.55
C LEU A 93 6.71 23.24 3.92
N GLY A 94 5.71 22.65 4.56
CA GLY A 94 4.31 22.64 4.10
C GLY A 94 3.93 21.49 3.18
N GLY A 95 4.85 20.54 2.94
CA GLY A 95 4.53 19.30 2.23
C GLY A 95 3.53 18.45 3.03
N GLN A 96 2.56 17.86 2.32
CA GLN A 96 1.51 17.01 2.89
C GLN A 96 1.29 15.80 1.98
N ALA A 97 0.97 14.66 2.57
CA ALA A 97 0.64 13.41 1.88
C ALA A 97 -0.80 13.49 1.36
N GLN A 98 -1.00 13.08 0.11
CA GLN A 98 -2.32 12.99 -0.52
C GLN A 98 -2.56 11.59 -1.06
N VAL A 99 -3.15 10.73 -0.25
CA VAL A 99 -3.49 9.36 -0.66
C VAL A 99 -4.99 9.30 -0.97
N ARG A 100 -5.36 8.99 -2.21
CA ARG A 100 -6.76 8.95 -2.65
C ARG A 100 -7.43 7.63 -2.25
N GLY A 101 -8.71 7.71 -1.87
CA GLY A 101 -9.52 6.52 -1.61
C GLY A 101 -9.13 5.73 -0.36
N VAL A 102 -8.39 6.36 0.56
CA VAL A 102 -8.06 5.76 1.86
C VAL A 102 -9.18 5.97 2.86
N ALA A 103 -9.42 4.94 3.68
CA ALA A 103 -10.35 4.96 4.79
C ALA A 103 -9.80 4.10 5.94
N GLY A 104 -10.37 4.24 7.14
CA GLY A 104 -9.93 3.54 8.34
C GLY A 104 -8.44 3.78 8.61
N THR A 105 -7.71 2.71 8.93
CA THR A 105 -6.28 2.76 9.28
C THR A 105 -5.42 3.51 8.25
N TRP A 106 -5.72 3.40 6.96
CA TRP A 106 -4.96 4.12 5.92
C TRP A 106 -5.12 5.63 5.99
N LYS A 107 -6.34 6.07 6.34
CA LYS A 107 -6.62 7.50 6.53
C LYS A 107 -5.92 7.99 7.80
N ASP A 108 -6.04 7.25 8.90
CA ASP A 108 -5.41 7.62 10.17
C ASP A 108 -3.89 7.77 10.04
N LEU A 109 -3.24 6.86 9.32
CA LEU A 109 -1.81 6.94 9.05
C LEU A 109 -1.44 8.14 8.17
N THR A 110 -2.27 8.45 7.16
CA THR A 110 -2.05 9.63 6.30
C THR A 110 -2.17 10.92 7.11
N ASP A 111 -3.21 11.02 7.94
CA ASP A 111 -3.45 12.17 8.80
C ASP A 111 -2.31 12.35 9.81
N ASN A 112 -1.81 11.27 10.42
CA ASN A 112 -0.65 11.31 11.33
C ASN A 112 0.63 11.83 10.65
N VAL A 113 0.92 11.40 9.42
CA VAL A 113 2.07 11.91 8.65
C VAL A 113 1.90 13.40 8.35
N ASN A 114 0.69 13.83 8.05
CA ASN A 114 0.35 15.24 7.81
C ASN A 114 0.53 16.10 9.06
N SER A 115 0.05 15.64 10.22
CA SER A 115 0.27 16.32 11.50
C SER A 115 1.75 16.42 11.86
N MET A 116 2.54 15.37 11.60
CA MET A 116 3.99 15.42 11.81
C MET A 116 4.65 16.47 10.90
N ALA A 117 4.29 16.49 9.62
CA ALA A 117 4.84 17.45 8.66
C ALA A 117 4.43 18.90 8.96
N GLU A 118 3.21 19.12 9.43
CA GLU A 118 2.72 20.43 9.89
C GLU A 118 3.51 20.89 11.12
N ASN A 119 3.68 20.01 12.11
CA ASN A 119 4.43 20.31 13.32
C ASN A 119 5.89 20.67 13.00
N LEU A 120 6.59 19.89 12.16
CA LEU A 120 7.95 20.24 11.72
C LEU A 120 7.99 21.59 11.00
N THR A 121 7.03 21.84 10.11
CA THR A 121 6.92 23.10 9.37
C THR A 121 6.77 24.30 10.32
N GLY A 122 5.88 24.20 11.31
CA GLY A 122 5.66 25.23 12.31
C GLY A 122 6.91 25.48 13.15
N GLN A 123 7.55 24.41 13.62
CA GLN A 123 8.77 24.49 14.43
C GLN A 123 9.91 25.19 13.67
N VAL A 124 10.20 24.79 12.43
CA VAL A 124 11.30 25.37 11.65
C VAL A 124 11.02 26.85 11.31
N ARG A 125 9.77 27.21 10.98
CA ARG A 125 9.40 28.62 10.76
C ARG A 125 9.55 29.47 12.02
N ASN A 126 9.13 28.97 13.17
CA ASN A 126 9.29 29.69 14.44
C ASN A 126 10.77 29.92 14.76
N ILE A 127 11.62 28.92 14.54
CA ILE A 127 13.08 29.06 14.72
C ILE A 127 13.64 30.12 13.76
N ALA A 128 13.21 30.12 12.50
CA ALA A 128 13.66 31.11 11.52
C ALA A 128 13.27 32.54 11.95
N GLU A 129 12.03 32.76 12.39
CA GLU A 129 11.55 34.05 12.89
C GLU A 129 12.36 34.56 14.09
N VAL A 130 12.60 33.69 15.08
CA VAL A 130 13.41 34.05 16.25
C VAL A 130 14.85 34.35 15.85
N THR A 131 15.43 33.56 14.95
CA THR A 131 16.81 33.78 14.46
C THR A 131 16.93 35.12 13.72
N THR A 132 15.94 35.48 12.90
CA THR A 132 15.88 36.78 12.23
C THR A 132 15.76 37.93 13.25
N ALA A 133 14.92 37.79 14.27
CA ALA A 133 14.77 38.80 15.32
C ALA A 133 16.09 39.03 16.07
N VAL A 134 16.75 37.94 16.50
CA VAL A 134 18.06 38.00 17.15
C VAL A 134 19.11 38.67 16.25
N ALA A 135 19.15 38.32 14.96
CA ALA A 135 20.06 38.95 14.00
C ALA A 135 19.80 40.45 13.81
N SER A 136 18.55 40.89 13.99
CA SER A 136 18.17 42.32 13.98
C SER A 136 18.35 43.03 15.33
N GLY A 137 18.84 42.33 16.36
CA GLY A 137 19.06 42.86 17.71
C GLY A 137 17.87 42.77 18.66
N ASP A 138 16.75 42.17 18.24
CA ASP A 138 15.59 41.91 19.10
C ASP A 138 15.71 40.56 19.82
N LEU A 139 16.16 40.61 21.08
CA LEU A 139 16.27 39.46 21.98
C LEU A 139 14.97 39.16 22.75
N SER A 140 13.88 39.90 22.49
CA SER A 140 12.60 39.69 23.18
C SER A 140 11.84 38.46 22.67
N LYS A 141 12.14 38.00 21.45
CA LYS A 141 11.51 36.82 20.83
C LYS A 141 12.06 35.51 21.43
N LYS A 142 11.17 34.54 21.60
CA LYS A 142 11.49 33.20 22.13
C LYS A 142 10.97 32.11 21.22
N ILE A 143 11.72 31.02 21.13
CA ILE A 143 11.26 29.80 20.45
C ILE A 143 10.04 29.28 21.22
N THR A 144 8.93 29.17 20.51
CA THR A 144 7.66 28.67 21.04
C THR A 144 7.23 27.51 20.17
N VAL A 145 7.13 26.33 20.76
CA VAL A 145 6.64 25.13 20.07
C VAL A 145 5.17 24.99 20.40
N ALA A 146 4.30 25.16 19.41
CA ALA A 146 2.91 24.72 19.54
C ALA A 146 2.90 23.20 19.46
N VAL A 147 2.42 22.54 20.52
CA VAL A 147 2.07 21.12 20.46
C VAL A 147 0.59 21.08 20.10
N GLN A 148 0.29 20.63 18.87
CA GLN A 148 -1.08 20.29 18.46
C GLN A 148 -1.37 18.84 18.80
#